data_AF-A0A1G9Q1C9-F1
#
_entry.id   AF-A0A1G9Q1C9-F1
#
_cell.length_a   1.000
_cell.length_b   1.000
_cell.length_c   1.000
_cell.angle_alpha   90.00
_cell.angle_beta   90.00
_cell.angle_gamma   90.00
#
_symmetry.space_group_name_H-M   'P 1'
#
loop_
_entity.id
_entity.type
_entity.pdbx_description
1 polymer ?
#
loop_
_entity_poly.entity_id
_entity_poly.type
_entity_poly.pdbx_seq_one_letter_code
_entity_poly.pdbx_strand_id
1 'polypeptide(L)'
;MRLFRTFPLALIATSALVPAVVAQEEGGQVGEMTLSAEDIGEPAPDAFSPYAGRDFPTRPLWGDTHVHTSNSLDARAFGVVLGPADAYRFARGEEVTTSHGLRVKLSRPLDWLVVADHSDAMG
;
A
#
# COMPACT_ATOMS: atom_id res chain seq x y z
N MET A 1 -6.00 101.90 14.75
CA MET A 1 -6.50 100.86 15.67
C MET A 1 -6.78 99.61 14.84
N ARG A 2 -6.03 98.51 15.09
CA ARG A 2 -6.21 97.14 14.54
C ARG A 2 -5.98 97.00 13.01
N LEU A 3 -5.37 95.96 12.44
CA LEU A 3 -4.81 94.70 12.94
C LEU A 3 -3.81 94.19 11.87
N PHE A 4 -2.65 93.67 12.27
CA PHE A 4 -1.77 92.90 11.41
C PHE A 4 -2.44 91.58 11.00
N ARG A 5 -2.31 91.18 9.72
CA ARG A 5 -2.50 89.80 9.28
C ARG A 5 -1.43 89.43 8.26
N THR A 6 -0.46 88.67 8.73
CA THR A 6 0.48 87.89 7.93
C THR A 6 -0.26 86.76 7.22
N PHE A 7 0.07 86.53 5.94
CA PHE A 7 -0.26 85.30 5.22
C PHE A 7 1.04 84.74 4.63
N PRO A 8 1.40 83.47 4.89
CA PRO A 8 2.64 82.91 4.40
C PRO A 8 2.53 82.52 2.92
N LEU A 9 3.68 82.60 2.26
CA LEU A 9 3.99 82.14 0.91
C LEU A 9 3.64 80.64 0.76
N ALA A 10 2.87 80.26 -0.26
CA ALA A 10 2.72 78.87 -0.69
C ALA A 10 3.51 78.68 -2.00
N LEU A 11 4.68 78.04 -1.90
CA LEU A 11 5.50 77.63 -3.04
C LEU A 11 4.92 76.30 -3.57
N ILE A 12 4.27 76.33 -4.74
CA ILE A 12 3.78 75.11 -5.40
C ILE A 12 4.92 74.54 -6.23
N ALA A 13 5.58 73.50 -5.73
CA ALA A 13 6.53 72.69 -6.49
C ALA A 13 5.75 71.65 -7.30
N THR A 14 5.54 71.89 -8.59
CA THR A 14 5.05 70.87 -9.54
C THR A 14 6.18 69.90 -9.85
N SER A 15 6.20 68.76 -9.16
CA SER A 15 7.00 67.59 -9.51
C SER A 15 6.30 66.84 -10.65
N ALA A 16 6.92 66.79 -11.82
CA ALA A 16 6.49 65.91 -12.91
C ALA A 16 6.96 64.49 -12.60
N LEU A 17 6.01 63.59 -12.31
CA LEU A 17 6.28 62.17 -12.12
C LEU A 17 6.44 61.52 -13.51
N VAL A 18 7.68 61.17 -13.87
CA VAL A 18 7.93 60.29 -15.02
C VAL A 18 7.71 58.85 -14.53
N PRO A 19 6.83 58.04 -15.13
CA PRO A 19 6.73 56.64 -14.75
C PRO A 19 8.02 55.95 -15.22
N ALA A 20 8.72 55.32 -14.29
CA ALA A 20 9.79 54.39 -14.64
C ALA A 20 9.15 53.22 -15.38
N VAL A 21 9.41 53.12 -16.68
CA VAL A 21 9.19 51.88 -17.42
C VAL A 21 10.13 50.84 -16.81
N VAL A 22 9.59 49.94 -15.99
CA VAL A 22 10.29 48.72 -15.63
C VAL A 22 10.24 47.84 -16.86
N ALA A 23 11.34 47.79 -17.60
CA ALA A 23 11.54 46.75 -18.59
C ALA A 23 11.54 45.41 -17.85
N GLN A 24 10.56 44.56 -18.14
CA GLN A 24 10.58 43.18 -17.71
C GLN A 24 11.69 42.50 -18.50
N GLU A 25 12.86 42.30 -17.89
CA GLU A 25 13.89 41.45 -18.48
C GLU A 25 13.34 40.03 -18.52
N GLU A 26 12.94 39.55 -19.70
CA GLU A 26 12.96 38.11 -19.98
C GLU A 26 14.42 37.68 -20.15
N GLY A 27 15.16 37.72 -19.04
CA GLY A 27 16.55 37.32 -18.94
C GLY A 27 16.66 36.01 -18.17
N GLY A 28 16.00 34.95 -18.64
CA GLY A 28 16.27 33.61 -18.13
C GLY A 28 17.71 33.22 -18.46
N GLN A 29 18.51 32.84 -17.47
CA GLN A 29 19.87 32.40 -17.70
C GLN A 29 19.85 31.16 -18.61
N VAL A 30 20.54 31.22 -19.75
CA VAL A 30 20.72 30.06 -20.63
C VAL A 30 21.31 28.89 -19.82
N GLY A 31 20.50 27.86 -19.60
CA GLY A 31 20.85 26.66 -18.82
C GLY A 31 20.19 26.54 -17.44
N GLU A 32 19.36 27.50 -17.03
CA GLU A 32 18.55 27.38 -15.82
C GLU A 32 17.30 26.54 -16.08
N MET A 33 17.21 25.37 -15.44
CA MET A 33 16.06 24.46 -15.56
C MET A 33 15.07 24.76 -14.43
N THR A 34 14.42 25.92 -14.51
CA THR A 34 13.31 26.27 -13.62
C THR A 34 12.03 25.63 -14.16
N LEU A 35 11.45 24.71 -13.40
CA LEU A 35 10.15 24.13 -13.71
C LEU A 35 9.07 25.16 -13.36
N SER A 36 8.33 25.61 -14.37
CA SER A 36 7.13 26.43 -14.20
C SER A 36 5.95 25.57 -13.75
N ALA A 37 4.89 26.21 -13.24
CA ALA A 37 3.66 25.50 -12.90
C ALA A 37 2.97 24.88 -14.13
N GLU A 38 3.23 25.42 -15.32
CA GLU A 38 2.80 24.81 -16.59
C GLU A 38 3.63 23.57 -16.97
N ASP A 39 4.89 23.46 -16.51
CA ASP A 39 5.78 22.31 -16.82
C ASP A 39 5.45 21.06 -15.99
N ILE A 40 4.85 21.25 -14.81
CA ILE A 40 4.25 20.17 -14.01
C ILE A 40 2.83 19.91 -14.53
N GLY A 41 2.76 19.22 -15.67
CA GLY A 41 1.48 18.78 -16.23
C GLY A 41 0.59 18.09 -15.19
N GLU A 42 -0.73 18.19 -15.38
CA GLU A 42 -1.71 17.58 -14.48
C GLU A 42 -1.40 16.09 -14.27
N PRO A 43 -1.33 15.60 -13.01
CA PRO A 43 -1.07 14.20 -12.75
C PRO A 43 -2.14 13.38 -13.47
N ALA A 44 -1.70 12.50 -14.37
CA ALA A 44 -2.61 11.63 -15.11
C ALA A 44 -3.53 10.90 -14.11
N PRO A 45 -4.86 11.06 -14.20
CA PRO A 45 -5.78 10.59 -13.18
C PRO A 45 -5.77 9.06 -12.99
N ASP A 46 -5.26 8.32 -13.99
CA ASP A 46 -5.44 6.87 -14.08
C ASP A 46 -4.16 6.03 -13.91
N ALA A 47 -3.03 6.64 -13.51
CA ALA A 47 -1.77 5.91 -13.43
C ALA A 47 -1.49 5.21 -12.08
N PHE A 48 -2.49 4.97 -11.24
CA PHE A 48 -2.32 4.24 -9.98
C PHE A 48 -2.88 2.82 -10.07
N SER A 49 -2.16 1.94 -10.77
CA SER A 49 -2.31 0.48 -10.61
C SER A 49 -1.01 -0.10 -10.05
N PRO A 50 -0.86 -0.15 -8.71
CA PRO A 50 0.36 -0.66 -8.04
C PRO A 50 0.69 -2.13 -8.35
N TYR A 51 -0.24 -2.83 -8.99
CA TYR A 51 -0.15 -4.25 -9.33
C TYR A 51 0.10 -4.48 -10.82
N ALA A 52 -0.12 -3.49 -11.69
CA ALA A 52 0.19 -3.63 -13.11
C ALA A 52 1.69 -3.86 -13.31
N GLY A 53 2.05 -4.85 -14.13
CA GLY A 53 3.45 -5.21 -14.39
C GLY A 53 4.14 -5.98 -13.25
N ARG A 54 3.44 -6.32 -12.17
CA ARG A 54 3.98 -7.20 -11.13
C ARG A 54 3.86 -8.66 -11.59
N ASP A 55 4.99 -9.31 -11.80
CA ASP A 55 5.11 -10.68 -12.28
C ASP A 55 5.65 -11.66 -11.22
N PHE A 56 5.80 -11.20 -9.97
CA PHE A 56 6.32 -11.98 -8.86
C PHE A 56 5.35 -12.03 -7.67
N PRO A 57 5.27 -13.18 -6.95
CA PRO A 57 4.47 -13.29 -5.74
C PRO A 57 5.10 -12.49 -4.59
N THR A 58 4.26 -11.76 -3.85
CA THR A 58 4.72 -10.93 -2.71
C THR A 58 4.30 -11.46 -1.34
N ARG A 59 3.60 -12.60 -1.31
CA ARG A 59 3.14 -13.22 -0.08
C ARG A 59 3.59 -14.68 -0.04
N PRO A 60 4.48 -15.08 0.89
CA PRO A 60 4.78 -16.48 1.09
C PRO A 60 3.54 -17.18 1.66
N LEU A 61 3.14 -18.28 1.02
CA LEU A 61 2.06 -19.15 1.47
C LEU A 61 2.65 -20.37 2.20
N TRP A 62 1.93 -20.87 3.19
CA TRP A 62 2.37 -22.01 3.98
C TRP A 62 1.29 -23.07 4.00
N GLY A 63 1.67 -24.30 3.69
CA GLY A 63 0.75 -25.43 3.70
C GLY A 63 1.49 -26.74 3.72
N ASP A 64 0.71 -27.81 3.73
CA ASP A 64 1.22 -29.19 3.77
C ASP A 64 0.81 -29.93 2.50
N THR A 65 1.81 -30.44 1.77
CA THR A 65 1.64 -31.18 0.51
C THR A 65 1.19 -32.61 0.70
N HIS A 66 1.34 -33.20 1.88
CA HIS A 66 1.22 -34.65 2.03
C HIS A 66 0.67 -35.03 3.41
N VAL A 67 -0.64 -34.95 3.57
CA VAL A 67 -1.33 -35.42 4.78
C VAL A 67 -2.14 -36.66 4.48
N HIS A 68 -1.92 -37.72 5.26
CA HIS A 68 -2.77 -38.91 5.30
C HIS A 68 -3.81 -38.79 6.40
N THR A 69 -4.95 -39.43 6.19
CA THR A 69 -6.11 -39.42 7.08
C THR A 69 -6.60 -40.84 7.28
N SER A 70 -7.61 -41.03 8.14
CA SER A 70 -8.25 -42.33 8.31
C SER A 70 -8.98 -42.84 7.06
N ASN A 71 -8.93 -42.17 5.91
CA ASN A 71 -9.35 -42.78 4.65
C ASN A 71 -8.33 -43.75 4.06
N SER A 72 -7.05 -43.68 4.46
CA SER A 72 -6.00 -44.56 3.96
C SER A 72 -5.71 -45.74 4.89
N LEU A 73 -5.40 -46.90 4.32
CA LEU A 73 -5.08 -48.12 5.07
C LEU A 73 -3.80 -47.98 5.90
N ASP A 74 -2.77 -47.32 5.37
CA ASP A 74 -1.51 -47.11 6.06
C ASP A 74 -1.68 -46.25 7.32
N ALA A 75 -2.41 -45.14 7.23
CA ALA A 75 -2.72 -44.29 8.37
C ALA A 75 -3.53 -45.06 9.43
N ARG A 76 -4.55 -45.82 9.00
CA ARG A 76 -5.32 -46.70 9.90
C ARG A 76 -4.44 -47.77 10.56
N ALA A 77 -3.51 -48.37 9.81
CA ALA A 77 -2.60 -49.39 10.33
C ALA A 77 -1.67 -48.82 11.41
N PHE A 78 -1.36 -47.53 11.35
CA PHE A 78 -0.64 -46.80 12.40
C PHE A 78 -1.56 -46.18 13.48
N GLY A 79 -2.86 -46.49 13.47
CA GLY A 79 -3.81 -46.06 14.51
C GLY A 79 -4.38 -44.65 14.33
N VAL A 80 -4.28 -44.06 13.13
CA VAL A 80 -4.92 -42.77 12.82
C VAL A 80 -6.44 -42.96 12.69
N VAL A 81 -7.21 -42.23 13.50
CA VAL A 81 -8.69 -42.22 13.44
C VAL A 81 -9.27 -40.94 12.86
N LEU A 82 -8.46 -39.88 12.74
CA LEU A 82 -8.88 -38.57 12.26
C LEU A 82 -9.10 -38.60 10.74
N GLY A 83 -10.28 -38.15 10.30
CA GLY A 83 -10.63 -38.11 8.88
C GLY A 83 -10.23 -36.80 8.19
N PRO A 84 -10.51 -36.66 6.88
CA PRO A 84 -10.22 -35.43 6.13
C PRO A 84 -10.87 -34.17 6.70
N ALA A 85 -12.06 -34.30 7.29
CA ALA A 85 -12.74 -33.18 7.94
C ALA A 85 -11.94 -32.65 9.14
N ASP A 86 -11.38 -33.53 9.97
CA ASP A 86 -10.54 -33.13 11.10
C ASP A 86 -9.21 -32.54 10.63
N ALA A 87 -8.60 -33.10 9.59
CA ALA A 87 -7.40 -32.53 8.97
C ALA A 87 -7.67 -31.11 8.46
N TYR A 88 -8.80 -30.87 7.78
CA TYR A 88 -9.22 -29.55 7.33
C TYR A 88 -9.46 -28.57 8.50
N ARG A 89 -10.14 -29.00 9.55
CA ARG A 89 -10.35 -28.19 10.77
C ARG A 89 -9.02 -27.80 11.43
N PHE A 90 -8.11 -28.76 11.57
CA PHE A 90 -6.79 -28.53 12.13
C PHE A 90 -5.98 -27.53 11.29
N ALA A 91 -5.99 -27.68 9.95
CA ALA A 91 -5.34 -26.75 9.04
C ALA A 91 -5.93 -25.32 9.12
N ARG A 92 -7.24 -25.16 9.36
CA ARG A 92 -7.86 -23.85 9.62
C ARG A 92 -7.53 -23.25 11.00
N GLY A 93 -6.75 -23.95 11.83
CA GLY A 93 -6.36 -23.49 13.16
C GLY A 93 -7.35 -23.82 14.26
N GLU A 94 -8.25 -24.78 14.04
CA GLU A 94 -9.07 -25.34 15.11
C GLU A 94 -8.25 -26.28 16.00
N GLU A 95 -8.64 -26.43 17.25
CA GLU A 95 -8.10 -27.47 18.12
C GLU A 95 -8.73 -28.82 17.74
N VAL A 96 -7.91 -29.86 17.64
CA VAL A 96 -8.35 -31.25 17.41
C VAL A 96 -7.75 -32.18 18.45
N THR A 97 -8.41 -33.30 18.69
CA THR A 97 -7.90 -34.37 19.57
C THR A 97 -7.22 -35.44 18.71
N THR A 98 -5.96 -35.76 18.99
CA THR A 98 -5.21 -36.81 18.28
C THR A 98 -5.77 -38.20 18.58
N SER A 99 -5.37 -39.21 17.81
CA SER A 99 -5.71 -40.62 18.10
C SER A 99 -5.30 -41.09 19.51
N HIS A 100 -4.32 -40.40 20.13
CA HIS A 100 -3.84 -40.71 21.47
C HIS A 100 -4.52 -39.85 22.57
N GLY A 101 -5.54 -39.07 22.22
CA GLY A 101 -6.30 -38.25 23.17
C GLY A 101 -5.67 -36.89 23.51
N LEU A 102 -4.54 -36.52 22.88
CA LEU A 102 -3.92 -35.21 23.11
C LEU A 102 -4.66 -34.13 22.33
N ARG A 103 -4.92 -32.99 22.97
CA ARG A 103 -5.48 -31.82 22.28
C ARG A 103 -4.34 -31.01 21.67
N VAL A 104 -4.41 -30.77 20.37
CA VAL A 104 -3.37 -30.09 19.59
C VAL A 104 -3.99 -29.00 18.72
N LYS A 105 -3.22 -27.93 18.51
CA LYS A 105 -3.57 -26.80 17.64
C LYS A 105 -2.30 -26.24 17.01
N LEU A 106 -2.35 -25.90 15.73
CA LEU A 106 -1.25 -25.23 15.05
C LEU A 106 -1.04 -23.82 15.62
N SER A 107 0.21 -23.36 15.68
CA SER A 107 0.53 -21.99 16.11
C SER A 107 -0.07 -20.92 15.18
N ARG A 108 -0.37 -21.29 13.93
CA ARG A 108 -1.16 -20.51 12.98
C ARG A 108 -1.90 -21.43 11.99
N PRO A 109 -2.99 -20.97 11.36
CA PRO A 109 -3.62 -21.68 10.25
C PRO A 109 -2.68 -21.84 9.04
N LEU A 110 -2.91 -22.89 8.24
CA LEU A 110 -2.30 -23.10 6.94
C LEU A 110 -3.09 -22.33 5.86
N ASP A 111 -2.40 -21.82 4.85
CA ASP A 111 -2.99 -21.22 3.66
C ASP A 111 -3.63 -22.29 2.74
N TRP A 112 -3.10 -23.52 2.78
CA TRP A 112 -3.59 -24.65 1.99
C TRP A 112 -3.20 -26.00 2.64
N LEU A 113 -3.92 -27.05 2.27
CA LEU A 113 -3.71 -28.42 2.72
C LEU A 113 -4.01 -29.37 1.57
N VAL A 114 -3.16 -30.36 1.36
CA VAL A 114 -3.41 -31.50 0.47
C VAL A 114 -3.61 -32.76 1.32
N VAL A 115 -4.80 -33.33 1.20
CA VAL A 115 -5.06 -34.70 1.70
C VAL A 115 -4.63 -35.66 0.60
N ALA A 116 -3.57 -36.42 0.87
CA ALA A 116 -2.85 -37.26 -0.08
C ALA A 116 -2.88 -38.74 0.35
N ASP A 117 -4.09 -39.22 0.68
CA ASP A 117 -4.34 -40.62 1.01
C ASP A 117 -3.93 -41.55 -0.15
N HIS A 118 -3.38 -42.71 0.18
CA HIS A 118 -3.11 -43.77 -0.81
C HIS A 118 -4.38 -44.16 -1.56
N SER A 119 -4.32 -44.23 -2.90
CA SER A 119 -5.44 -44.69 -3.72
C SER A 119 -5.79 -46.17 -3.49
N ASP A 120 -4.75 -46.98 -3.28
CA ASP A 120 -4.89 -48.41 -3.11
C ASP A 120 -5.23 -48.70 -1.64
N ALA A 121 -6.35 -49.41 -1.42
CA ALA A 121 -6.97 -49.59 -0.10
C ALA A 121 -7.52 -48.31 0.56
N MET A 122 -8.07 -47.38 -0.23
CA MET A 122 -9.06 -46.42 0.29
C MET A 122 -10.32 -47.18 0.70
N GLY A 123 -10.67 -47.18 1.98
CA GLY A 123 -11.87 -47.85 2.52
C GLY A 123 -11.68 -48.45 3.91
#